data_AF-A0AA42RT50-F1
#
_entry.id   AF-A0AA42RT50-F1
#
_cell.length_a   1.000
_cell.length_b   1.000
_cell.length_c   1.000
_cell.angle_alpha   90.00
_cell.angle_beta   90.00
_cell.angle_gamma   90.00
#
_symmetry.space_group_name_H-M   'P 1'
#
loop_
_entity.id
_entity.type
_entity.pdbx_description
1 polymer ?
#
loop_
_entity_poly.entity_id
_entity_poly.type
_entity_poly.pdbx_seq_one_letter_code
_entity_poly.pdbx_strand_id
1 'polypeptide(L)'
;MLTAILHGKAGRVALDGRSVSWREVFRQREDLLTAVLFGRMPYLSDEAQANVTSLLLGPDIAAALGPLDDIVFWPKLEKEGRSFVEPDVVIEYPRCRVLVEVKPPAGGKQSLPQWREELQAFLAQENDPKQTVLLALGNNPAQWKSWAATLEAEFTDLSVRVVGREWRDLHLGLLAHKPLLQLRDARVYEEWLQAFSLFGMNVQPLPFTDLLASVGKIGDLRSALHTLECWPSL
;
A
#
# COMPACT_ATOMS: atom_id res chain seq x y z
N MET A 1 -19.17 4.44 5.45
CA MET A 1 -19.14 5.49 4.40
C MET A 1 -18.90 4.91 3.01
N LEU A 2 -17.83 4.14 2.78
CA LEU A 2 -17.49 3.59 1.46
C LEU A 2 -18.67 2.84 0.82
N THR A 3 -19.43 2.05 1.57
CA THR A 3 -20.64 1.37 1.10
C THR A 3 -21.65 2.33 0.45
N ALA A 4 -21.86 3.52 1.01
CA ALA A 4 -22.78 4.51 0.42
C ALA A 4 -22.23 5.09 -0.89
N ILE A 5 -20.91 5.28 -0.98
CA ILE A 5 -20.23 5.72 -2.22
C ILE A 5 -20.34 4.62 -3.29
N LEU A 6 -20.04 3.37 -2.93
CA LEU A 6 -20.11 2.21 -3.81
C LEU A 6 -21.52 2.01 -4.40
N HIS A 7 -22.57 2.23 -3.62
CA HIS A 7 -23.95 2.06 -4.08
C HIS A 7 -24.59 3.35 -4.63
N GLY A 8 -23.80 4.43 -4.81
CA GLY A 8 -24.30 5.71 -5.33
C GLY A 8 -25.27 6.44 -4.39
N LYS A 9 -25.33 6.04 -3.11
CA LYS A 9 -26.19 6.63 -2.08
C LYS A 9 -25.55 7.83 -1.37
N ALA A 10 -24.25 8.06 -1.56
CA ALA A 10 -23.56 9.23 -1.02
C ALA A 10 -23.98 10.55 -1.69
N GLY A 11 -24.63 10.51 -2.86
CA GLY A 11 -25.07 11.70 -3.58
C GLY A 11 -23.95 12.41 -4.34
N ARG A 12 -24.09 13.74 -4.47
CA ARG A 12 -23.21 14.61 -5.25
C ARG A 12 -22.74 15.80 -4.41
N VAL A 13 -21.60 16.36 -4.77
CA VAL A 13 -21.01 17.55 -4.13
C VAL A 13 -20.62 18.58 -5.19
N ALA A 14 -20.58 19.86 -4.80
CA ALA A 14 -20.05 20.92 -5.65
C ALA A 14 -18.53 21.01 -5.44
N LEU A 15 -17.76 20.83 -6.51
CA LEU A 15 -16.30 20.99 -6.53
C LEU A 15 -15.95 21.88 -7.73
N ASP A 16 -15.27 23.00 -7.48
CA ASP A 16 -14.87 23.98 -8.50
C ASP A 16 -16.03 24.43 -9.42
N GLY A 17 -17.21 24.65 -8.82
CA GLY A 17 -18.43 25.04 -9.54
C GLY A 17 -19.11 23.92 -10.34
N ARG A 18 -18.59 22.69 -10.30
CA ARG A 18 -19.19 21.51 -10.96
C ARG A 18 -19.84 20.60 -9.93
N SER A 19 -21.02 20.08 -10.26
CA SER A 19 -21.62 18.99 -9.48
C SER A 19 -20.96 17.67 -9.86
N VAL A 20 -20.22 17.05 -8.95
CA VAL A 20 -19.55 15.75 -9.14
C VAL A 20 -20.09 14.72 -8.16
N SER A 21 -20.09 13.44 -8.53
CA SER A 21 -20.51 12.38 -7.62
C SER A 21 -19.42 12.06 -6.60
N TRP A 22 -19.77 11.61 -5.40
CA TRP A 22 -18.76 11.13 -4.44
C TRP A 22 -17.90 9.98 -4.98
N ARG A 23 -18.43 9.17 -5.90
CA ARG A 23 -17.65 8.12 -6.59
C ARG A 23 -16.55 8.69 -7.47
N GLU A 24 -16.83 9.81 -8.13
CA GLU A 24 -15.87 10.52 -8.96
C GLU A 24 -14.81 11.21 -8.10
N VAL A 25 -15.23 11.86 -7.01
CA VAL A 25 -14.31 12.44 -6.02
C VAL A 25 -13.38 11.36 -5.47
N PHE A 26 -13.91 10.20 -5.07
CA PHE A 26 -13.10 9.09 -4.56
C PHE A 26 -12.02 8.63 -5.54
N ARG A 27 -12.33 8.56 -6.84
CA ARG A 27 -11.36 8.15 -7.88
C ARG A 27 -10.22 9.14 -8.11
N GLN A 28 -10.42 10.40 -7.75
CA GLN A 28 -9.49 11.49 -8.05
C GLN A 28 -8.69 11.93 -6.82
N ARG A 29 -8.96 11.36 -5.64
CA ARG A 29 -8.38 11.76 -4.36
C ARG A 29 -7.74 10.56 -3.69
N GLU A 30 -6.43 10.45 -3.82
CA GLU A 30 -5.64 9.35 -3.26
C GLU A 30 -5.72 9.32 -1.72
N ASP A 31 -5.79 10.48 -1.05
CA ASP A 31 -6.05 10.60 0.40
C ASP A 31 -7.24 9.76 0.88
N LEU A 32 -8.32 9.66 0.07
CA LEU A 32 -9.50 8.86 0.42
C LEU A 32 -9.23 7.36 0.34
N LEU A 33 -8.36 6.93 -0.58
CA LEU A 33 -7.88 5.56 -0.68
C LEU A 33 -6.95 5.22 0.50
N THR A 34 -6.04 6.14 0.83
CA THR A 34 -5.12 6.03 1.97
C THR A 34 -5.86 5.91 3.29
N ALA A 35 -6.86 6.76 3.53
CA ALA A 35 -7.72 6.68 4.71
C ALA A 35 -8.49 5.35 4.81
N VAL A 36 -8.92 4.79 3.68
CA VAL A 36 -9.60 3.48 3.67
C VAL A 36 -8.62 2.34 3.96
N LEU A 37 -7.42 2.36 3.38
CA LEU A 37 -6.40 1.34 3.60
C LEU A 37 -5.97 1.33 5.08
N PHE A 38 -5.30 2.39 5.53
CA PHE A 38 -4.70 2.43 6.85
C PHE A 38 -5.76 2.55 7.96
N GLY A 39 -6.88 3.22 7.70
CA GLY A 39 -7.94 3.42 8.68
C GLY A 39 -8.75 2.16 8.99
N ARG A 40 -8.47 1.05 8.30
CA ARG A 40 -9.04 -0.27 8.62
C ARG A 40 -8.05 -1.24 9.25
N MET A 41 -6.75 -0.94 9.24
CA MET A 41 -5.74 -1.81 9.85
C MET A 41 -6.02 -2.14 11.33
N PRO A 42 -6.46 -1.19 12.20
CA PRO A 42 -6.75 -1.49 13.61
C PRO A 42 -7.91 -2.48 13.82
N TYR A 43 -8.72 -2.75 12.80
CA TYR A 43 -9.86 -3.66 12.89
C TYR A 43 -9.52 -5.10 12.51
N LEU A 44 -8.30 -5.36 12.05
CA LEU A 44 -7.81 -6.69 11.75
C LEU A 44 -7.35 -7.43 13.01
N SER A 45 -7.42 -8.75 12.99
CA SER A 45 -6.71 -9.61 13.95
C SER A 45 -5.19 -9.45 13.83
N ASP A 46 -4.43 -9.78 14.89
CA ASP A 46 -2.96 -9.71 14.88
C ASP A 46 -2.34 -10.49 13.73
N GLU A 47 -2.90 -11.67 13.40
CA GLU A 47 -2.45 -12.50 12.27
C GLU A 47 -2.68 -11.78 10.93
N ALA A 48 -3.86 -11.19 10.73
CA ALA A 48 -4.15 -10.44 9.51
C ALA A 48 -3.33 -9.15 9.42
N GLN A 49 -3.09 -8.46 10.54
CA GLN A 49 -2.19 -7.29 10.59
C GLN A 49 -0.77 -7.67 10.21
N ALA A 50 -0.24 -8.77 10.74
CA ALA A 50 1.09 -9.27 10.38
C ALA A 50 1.19 -9.58 8.88
N ASN A 51 0.15 -10.19 8.30
CA ASN A 51 0.09 -10.48 6.87
C ASN A 51 0.13 -9.20 6.02
N VAL A 52 -0.74 -8.22 6.29
CA VAL A 52 -0.76 -6.94 5.56
C VAL A 52 0.57 -6.21 5.70
N THR A 53 1.13 -6.20 6.90
CA THR A 53 2.38 -5.50 7.14
C THR A 53 3.56 -6.18 6.46
N SER A 54 3.55 -7.51 6.35
CA SER A 54 4.50 -8.27 5.53
C SER A 54 4.37 -7.92 4.03
N LEU A 55 3.15 -7.72 3.53
CA LEU A 55 2.95 -7.26 2.14
C LEU A 55 3.52 -5.84 1.94
N LEU A 56 3.31 -4.94 2.90
CA LEU A 56 3.75 -3.54 2.81
C LEU A 56 5.26 -3.37 3.03
N LEU A 57 5.85 -4.04 4.02
CA LEU A 57 7.23 -3.77 4.45
C LEU A 57 8.20 -4.90 4.08
N GLY A 58 7.67 -6.08 3.74
CA GLY A 58 8.44 -7.31 3.63
C GLY A 58 8.47 -8.09 4.96
N PRO A 59 8.71 -9.41 4.89
CA PRO A 59 8.58 -10.30 6.04
C PRO A 59 9.56 -9.97 7.17
N ASP A 60 10.80 -9.60 6.82
CA ASP A 60 11.86 -9.36 7.80
C ASP A 60 11.55 -8.15 8.70
N ILE A 61 11.07 -7.05 8.11
CA ILE A 61 10.68 -5.85 8.85
C ILE A 61 9.40 -6.12 9.64
N ALA A 62 8.39 -6.73 9.00
CA ALA A 62 7.10 -7.00 9.63
C ALA A 62 7.23 -7.87 10.89
N ALA A 63 8.12 -8.87 10.88
CA ALA A 63 8.37 -9.73 12.04
C ALA A 63 8.95 -8.98 13.26
N ALA A 64 9.55 -7.81 13.06
CA ALA A 64 10.23 -7.05 14.11
C ALA A 64 9.36 -5.97 14.79
N LEU A 65 8.20 -5.63 14.24
CA LEU A 65 7.41 -4.46 14.67
C LEU A 65 6.78 -4.63 16.06
N GLY A 66 6.18 -5.80 16.31
CA GLY A 66 5.25 -6.01 17.41
C GLY A 66 3.80 -5.65 17.04
N PRO A 67 2.87 -5.58 18.01
CA PRO A 67 1.48 -5.20 17.76
C PRO A 67 1.37 -3.74 17.29
N LEU A 68 0.37 -3.45 16.47
CA LEU A 68 0.02 -2.09 16.06
C LEU A 68 -0.40 -1.27 17.29
N ASP A 69 0.22 -0.10 17.49
CA ASP A 69 -0.07 0.81 18.60
C ASP A 69 -1.01 1.94 18.17
N ASP A 70 -0.58 2.77 17.22
CA ASP A 70 -1.37 3.92 16.72
C ASP A 70 -1.17 4.19 15.24
N ILE A 71 -2.11 4.91 14.63
CA ILE A 71 -2.08 5.40 13.25
C ILE A 71 -2.51 6.87 13.22
N VAL A 72 -1.59 7.74 12.84
CA VAL A 72 -1.83 9.19 12.69
C VAL A 72 -1.85 9.55 11.20
N PHE A 73 -2.93 10.18 10.76
CA PHE A 73 -3.09 10.64 9.37
C PHE A 73 -2.69 12.11 9.22
N TRP A 74 -1.93 12.40 8.16
CA TRP A 74 -1.47 13.74 7.80
C TRP A 74 -0.92 14.54 8.99
N PRO A 75 0.02 13.98 9.79
CA PRO A 75 0.62 14.75 10.87
C PRO A 75 1.38 15.94 10.29
N LYS A 76 1.24 17.09 10.96
CA LYS A 76 2.01 18.29 10.63
C LYS A 76 3.35 18.22 11.32
N LEU A 77 4.41 17.98 10.56
CA LEU A 77 5.77 17.91 11.07
C LEU A 77 6.47 19.23 10.81
N GLU A 78 6.87 19.92 11.88
CA GLU A 78 7.56 21.21 11.77
C GLU A 78 8.95 21.06 11.12
N LYS A 79 9.27 22.00 10.24
CA LYS A 79 10.61 22.21 9.68
C LYS A 79 11.22 23.46 10.30
N GLU A 80 12.55 23.51 10.31
CA GLU A 80 13.27 24.74 10.63
C GLU A 80 12.75 25.91 9.75
N GLY A 81 12.40 27.04 10.37
CA GLY A 81 11.94 28.23 9.66
C GLY A 81 10.43 28.42 9.50
N ARG A 82 9.59 27.80 10.36
CA ARG A 82 8.11 27.97 10.40
C ARG A 82 7.37 27.42 9.16
N SER A 83 7.93 26.40 8.51
CA SER A 83 7.24 25.58 7.51
C SER A 83 6.90 24.21 8.09
N PHE A 84 6.08 23.41 7.41
CA PHE A 84 5.80 22.04 7.79
C PHE A 84 5.74 21.12 6.56
N VAL A 85 5.92 19.83 6.80
CA VAL A 85 5.62 18.75 5.84
C VAL A 85 4.54 17.85 6.44
N GLU A 86 3.76 17.22 5.56
CA GLU A 86 2.65 16.35 5.92
C GLU A 86 2.84 15.02 5.21
N PRO A 87 3.57 14.05 5.81
CA PRO A 87 3.52 12.68 5.31
C PRO A 87 2.07 12.17 5.42
N ASP A 88 1.70 11.21 4.58
CA ASP A 88 0.31 10.74 4.55
C ASP A 88 -0.12 10.02 5.83
N VAL A 89 0.76 9.14 6.35
CA VAL A 89 0.47 8.35 7.55
C VAL A 89 1.74 8.14 8.37
N VAL A 90 1.63 8.21 9.69
CA VAL A 90 2.62 7.67 10.62
C VAL A 90 1.98 6.53 11.40
N ILE A 91 2.64 5.38 11.43
CA ILE A 91 2.20 4.19 12.18
C ILE A 91 3.20 3.91 13.29
N GLU A 92 2.69 3.87 14.52
CA GLU A 92 3.48 3.52 15.70
C GLU A 92 3.41 2.02 15.99
N TYR A 93 4.58 1.45 16.23
CA TYR A 93 4.74 0.13 16.82
C TYR A 93 5.69 0.21 18.02
N PRO A 94 5.70 -0.77 18.93
CA PRO A 94 6.59 -0.76 20.10
C PRO A 94 8.08 -0.68 19.76
N ARG A 95 8.50 -1.24 18.62
CA ARG A 95 9.93 -1.37 18.26
C ARG A 95 10.34 -0.56 17.03
N CYS A 96 9.37 0.00 16.31
CA CYS A 96 9.58 0.64 15.03
C CYS A 96 8.50 1.68 14.76
N ARG A 97 8.81 2.67 13.93
CA ARG A 97 7.85 3.63 13.38
C ARG A 97 7.83 3.51 11.87
N VAL A 98 6.66 3.59 11.27
CA VAL A 98 6.51 3.58 9.82
C VAL A 98 5.99 4.93 9.37
N LEU A 99 6.83 5.67 8.67
CA LEU A 99 6.48 6.89 7.96
C LEU A 99 6.01 6.48 6.56
N VAL A 100 4.79 6.83 6.18
CA VAL A 100 4.19 6.40 4.91
C VAL A 100 3.99 7.60 4.01
N GLU A 101 4.47 7.48 2.78
CA GLU A 101 4.21 8.42 1.70
C GLU A 101 3.54 7.66 0.55
N VAL A 102 2.36 8.10 0.16
CA VAL A 102 1.51 7.45 -0.81
C VAL A 102 1.45 8.28 -2.09
N LYS A 103 1.39 7.60 -3.23
CA LYS A 103 1.11 8.19 -4.53
C LYS A 103 0.11 7.34 -5.28
N PRO A 104 -0.74 7.94 -6.15
CA PRO A 104 -1.71 7.18 -6.92
C PRO A 104 -1.01 6.18 -7.86
N PRO A 105 -1.67 5.09 -8.25
CA PRO A 105 -1.10 4.07 -9.15
C PRO A 105 -0.66 4.60 -10.53
N ALA A 106 -1.21 5.74 -10.94
CA ALA A 106 -0.84 6.45 -12.14
C ALA A 106 -0.91 7.97 -11.89
N GLY A 107 -0.02 8.72 -12.54
CA GLY A 107 0.07 10.17 -12.40
C GLY A 107 1.22 10.61 -11.50
N GLY A 108 0.91 11.27 -10.37
CA GLY A 108 1.90 11.86 -9.44
C GLY A 108 2.91 10.82 -8.96
N LYS A 109 4.20 11.16 -9.02
CA LYS A 109 5.32 10.26 -8.73
C LYS A 109 5.92 10.53 -7.35
N GLN A 110 6.60 9.53 -6.82
CA GLN A 110 7.44 9.66 -5.63
C GLN A 110 8.63 10.62 -5.89
N SER A 111 9.11 11.25 -4.82
CA SER A 111 10.12 12.32 -4.88
C SER A 111 11.16 12.17 -3.76
N LEU A 112 12.44 12.03 -4.11
CA LEU A 112 13.53 11.99 -3.12
C LEU A 112 13.60 13.25 -2.24
N PRO A 113 13.48 14.49 -2.77
CA PRO A 113 13.38 15.67 -1.93
C PRO A 113 12.26 15.57 -0.88
N GLN A 114 11.08 15.10 -1.27
CA GLN A 114 9.95 14.97 -0.34
C GLN A 114 10.27 13.96 0.78
N TRP A 115 10.73 12.76 0.42
CA TRP A 115 11.13 11.73 1.39
C TRP A 115 12.19 12.22 2.38
N ARG A 116 13.19 12.96 1.88
CA ARG A 116 14.24 13.53 2.74
C ARG A 116 13.66 14.53 3.71
N GLU A 117 12.84 15.47 3.24
CA GLU A 117 12.29 16.52 4.09
C GLU A 117 11.36 15.96 5.17
N GLU A 118 10.54 14.96 4.84
CA GLU A 118 9.66 14.27 5.79
C GLU A 118 10.46 13.49 6.83
N LEU A 119 11.47 12.72 6.42
CA LEU A 119 12.36 12.02 7.35
C LEU A 119 13.10 12.99 8.28
N GLN A 120 13.66 14.07 7.75
CA GLN A 120 14.36 15.08 8.55
C GLN A 120 13.43 15.72 9.57
N ALA A 121 12.23 16.15 9.15
CA ALA A 121 11.26 16.78 10.05
C ALA A 121 10.76 15.80 11.12
N PHE A 122 10.54 14.53 10.75
CA PHE A 122 10.11 13.48 11.67
C PHE A 122 11.19 13.18 12.71
N LEU A 123 12.40 12.86 12.27
CA LEU A 123 13.51 12.45 13.14
C LEU A 123 13.98 13.59 14.07
N ALA A 124 13.82 14.86 13.68
CA ALA A 124 14.16 15.99 14.52
C ALA A 124 13.21 16.17 15.73
N GLN A 125 12.00 15.63 15.66
CA GLN A 125 10.99 15.72 16.72
C GLN A 125 10.94 14.47 17.61
N GLU A 126 11.54 13.37 17.15
CA GLU A 126 11.58 12.10 17.87
C GLU A 126 12.75 12.04 18.86
N ASN A 127 12.44 11.69 20.11
CA ASN A 127 13.45 11.53 21.17
C ASN A 127 13.80 10.06 21.45
N ASP A 128 13.09 9.12 20.82
CA ASP A 128 13.19 7.69 21.08
C ASP A 128 13.86 6.98 19.90
N PRO A 129 14.99 6.27 20.10
CA PRO A 129 15.82 5.70 19.04
C PRO A 129 15.22 4.44 18.38
N LYS A 130 13.89 4.36 18.21
CA LYS A 130 13.27 3.28 17.43
C LYS A 130 13.72 3.33 15.98
N GLN A 131 13.80 2.16 15.36
CA GLN A 131 13.99 2.06 13.91
C GLN A 131 12.86 2.80 13.18
N THR A 132 13.21 3.62 12.19
CA THR A 132 12.23 4.30 11.34
C THR A 132 12.23 3.69 9.95
N VAL A 133 11.06 3.29 9.46
CA VAL A 133 10.87 2.75 8.11
C VAL A 133 10.07 3.76 7.29
N LEU A 134 10.64 4.28 6.22
CA LEU A 134 9.88 5.02 5.21
C LEU A 134 9.27 4.02 4.21
N LEU A 135 7.94 3.94 4.18
CA LEU A 135 7.17 3.21 3.19
C LEU A 135 6.71 4.15 2.08
N ALA A 136 7.25 3.98 0.87
CA ALA A 136 6.78 4.65 -0.32
C ALA A 136 5.81 3.76 -1.11
N LEU A 137 4.51 4.05 -1.01
CA LEU A 137 3.45 3.25 -1.62
C LEU A 137 2.96 3.90 -2.93
N GLY A 138 3.18 3.22 -4.05
CA GLY A 138 2.67 3.57 -5.36
C GLY A 138 3.60 4.47 -6.18
N ASN A 139 3.63 4.19 -7.49
CA ASN A 139 4.27 4.99 -8.53
C ASN A 139 5.72 5.37 -8.22
N ASN A 140 6.48 4.38 -7.71
CA ASN A 140 7.90 4.51 -7.45
C ASN A 140 8.66 4.60 -8.78
N PRO A 141 9.61 5.55 -8.93
CA PRO A 141 10.44 5.61 -10.12
C PRO A 141 11.44 4.45 -10.16
N ALA A 142 11.91 4.06 -11.35
CA ALA A 142 12.84 2.94 -11.52
C ALA A 142 14.09 3.00 -10.63
N GLN A 143 14.53 4.22 -10.29
CA GLN A 143 15.68 4.50 -9.46
C GLN A 143 15.39 4.59 -7.95
N TRP A 144 14.18 4.29 -7.49
CA TRP A 144 13.82 4.44 -6.07
C TRP A 144 14.76 3.67 -5.12
N LYS A 145 15.34 2.54 -5.56
CA LYS A 145 16.30 1.77 -4.77
C LYS A 145 17.62 2.51 -4.53
N SER A 146 18.08 3.32 -5.49
CA SER A 146 19.28 4.15 -5.28
C SER A 146 18.96 5.33 -4.35
N TRP A 147 17.75 5.88 -4.43
CA TRP A 147 17.25 6.88 -3.49
C TRP A 147 17.18 6.33 -2.06
N ALA A 148 16.63 5.12 -1.90
CA ALA A 148 16.62 4.40 -0.63
C ALA A 148 18.04 4.26 -0.06
N ALA A 149 18.99 3.73 -0.85
CA ALA A 149 20.38 3.59 -0.40
C ALA A 149 21.05 4.93 -0.03
N THR A 150 20.72 6.01 -0.73
CA THR A 150 21.21 7.36 -0.40
C THR A 150 20.67 7.82 0.95
N LEU A 151 19.37 7.69 1.20
CA LEU A 151 18.74 8.10 2.46
C LEU A 151 19.18 7.21 3.63
N GLU A 152 19.23 5.89 3.44
CA GLU A 152 19.70 4.96 4.47
C GLU A 152 21.16 5.28 4.87
N ALA A 153 22.00 5.70 3.92
CA ALA A 153 23.35 6.16 4.21
C ALA A 153 23.38 7.52 4.94
N GLU A 154 22.57 8.48 4.50
CA GLU A 154 22.42 9.82 5.10
C GLU A 154 21.97 9.75 6.56
N PHE A 155 21.11 8.79 6.91
CA PHE A 155 20.55 8.59 8.25
C PHE A 155 21.03 7.29 8.92
N THR A 156 22.25 6.84 8.63
CA THR A 156 22.79 5.57 9.14
C THR A 156 22.70 5.48 10.67
N ASP A 157 23.07 6.56 11.37
CA ASP A 157 23.08 6.60 12.84
C ASP A 157 21.68 6.59 13.48
N LEU A 158 20.64 6.80 12.67
CA LEU A 158 19.23 6.88 13.10
C LEU A 158 18.42 5.63 12.72
N SER A 159 19.09 4.56 12.28
CA SER A 159 18.45 3.28 11.94
C SER A 159 17.28 3.42 10.95
N VAL A 160 17.46 4.25 9.92
CA VAL A 160 16.44 4.42 8.88
C VAL A 160 16.49 3.28 7.87
N ARG A 161 15.32 2.80 7.45
CA ARG A 161 15.14 1.92 6.28
C ARG A 161 14.12 2.51 5.32
N VAL A 162 14.26 2.23 4.03
CA VAL A 162 13.32 2.69 3.00
C VAL A 162 12.78 1.49 2.21
N VAL A 163 11.46 1.40 2.11
CA VAL A 163 10.76 0.34 1.38
C VAL A 163 9.86 0.95 0.32
N GLY A 164 10.10 0.62 -0.94
CA GLY A 164 9.16 0.89 -2.04
C GLY A 164 8.18 -0.28 -2.24
N ARG A 165 6.90 0.04 -2.42
CA ARG A 165 5.85 -0.91 -2.81
C ARG A 165 4.92 -0.33 -3.87
N GLU A 166 4.40 -1.21 -4.73
CA GLU A 166 3.39 -0.83 -5.71
C GLU A 166 2.01 -1.34 -5.31
N TRP A 167 0.98 -0.55 -5.62
CA TRP A 167 -0.42 -0.89 -5.38
C TRP A 167 -0.83 -2.23 -5.99
N ARG A 168 -0.27 -2.57 -7.15
CA ARG A 168 -0.54 -3.85 -7.83
C ARG A 168 -0.12 -5.04 -6.98
N ASP A 169 1.05 -4.97 -6.37
CA ASP A 169 1.60 -6.07 -5.56
C ASP A 169 0.81 -6.24 -4.27
N LEU A 170 0.44 -5.12 -3.63
CA LEU A 170 -0.46 -5.14 -2.48
C LEU A 170 -1.82 -5.76 -2.85
N HIS A 171 -2.44 -5.33 -3.96
CA HIS A 171 -3.72 -5.87 -4.43
C HIS A 171 -3.64 -7.39 -4.66
N LEU A 172 -2.63 -7.87 -5.40
CA LEU A 172 -2.43 -9.31 -5.63
C LEU A 172 -2.21 -10.08 -4.32
N GLY A 173 -1.42 -9.52 -3.41
CA GLY A 173 -1.19 -10.09 -2.09
C GLY A 173 -2.49 -10.22 -1.29
N LEU A 174 -3.31 -9.17 -1.24
CA LEU A 174 -4.60 -9.21 -0.54
C LEU A 174 -5.55 -10.25 -1.14
N LEU A 175 -5.63 -10.36 -2.48
CA LEU A 175 -6.44 -11.37 -3.16
C LEU A 175 -6.01 -12.79 -2.80
N ALA A 176 -4.70 -13.06 -2.80
CA ALA A 176 -4.16 -14.38 -2.48
C ALA A 176 -4.43 -14.80 -1.03
N HIS A 177 -4.42 -13.87 -0.08
CA HIS A 177 -4.60 -14.18 1.33
C HIS A 177 -6.07 -14.21 1.77
N LYS A 178 -6.97 -13.48 1.09
CA LYS A 178 -8.38 -13.37 1.48
C LYS A 178 -9.09 -14.72 1.76
N PRO A 179 -8.88 -15.80 0.99
CA PRO A 179 -9.52 -17.10 1.27
C PRO A 179 -9.07 -17.77 2.57
N LEU A 180 -7.91 -17.37 3.10
CA LEU A 180 -7.32 -17.94 4.32
C LEU A 180 -7.79 -17.23 5.60
N LEU A 181 -8.51 -16.12 5.46
CA LEU A 181 -8.87 -15.24 6.57
C LEU A 181 -10.14 -15.70 7.28
N GLN A 182 -10.20 -15.37 8.57
CA GLN A 182 -11.45 -15.41 9.34
C GLN A 182 -12.48 -14.43 8.76
N LEU A 183 -13.76 -14.68 9.02
CA LEU A 183 -14.87 -13.91 8.44
C LEU A 183 -14.77 -12.39 8.68
N ARG A 184 -14.26 -11.98 9.85
CA ARG A 184 -14.08 -10.56 10.18
C ARG A 184 -13.02 -9.91 9.30
N ASP A 185 -11.84 -10.49 9.23
CA ASP A 185 -10.70 -9.95 8.46
C ASP A 185 -10.99 -9.98 6.96
N ALA A 186 -11.66 -11.04 6.49
CA ALA A 186 -12.09 -11.16 5.11
C ALA A 186 -13.01 -10.01 4.66
N ARG A 187 -13.80 -9.42 5.57
CA ARG A 187 -14.65 -8.24 5.28
C ARG A 187 -13.83 -6.96 5.13
N VAL A 188 -12.78 -6.79 5.92
CA VAL A 188 -11.85 -5.65 5.78
C VAL A 188 -11.11 -5.75 4.45
N TYR A 189 -10.58 -6.93 4.12
CA TYR A 189 -9.93 -7.17 2.83
C TYR A 189 -10.90 -6.93 1.67
N GLU A 190 -12.15 -7.38 1.76
CA GLU A 190 -13.17 -7.10 0.76
C GLU A 190 -13.42 -5.59 0.60
N GLU A 191 -13.49 -4.84 1.70
CA GLU A 191 -13.67 -3.38 1.65
C GLU A 191 -12.49 -2.70 0.94
N TRP A 192 -11.25 -3.12 1.21
CA TRP A 192 -10.06 -2.63 0.49
C TRP A 192 -10.11 -2.95 -0.99
N LEU A 193 -10.42 -4.19 -1.37
CA LEU A 193 -10.51 -4.60 -2.77
C LEU A 193 -11.60 -3.82 -3.52
N GLN A 194 -12.74 -3.55 -2.87
CA GLN A 194 -13.80 -2.71 -3.43
C GLN A 194 -13.36 -1.25 -3.57
N ALA A 195 -12.63 -0.71 -2.60
CA ALA A 195 -12.04 0.62 -2.70
C ALA A 195 -11.03 0.71 -3.85
N PHE A 196 -10.21 -0.34 -4.01
CA PHE A 196 -9.19 -0.42 -5.05
C PHE A 196 -9.85 -0.42 -6.44
N SER A 197 -10.86 -1.27 -6.63
CA SER A 197 -11.63 -1.29 -7.87
C SER A 197 -12.36 0.03 -8.11
N LEU A 198 -12.95 0.65 -7.08
CA LEU A 198 -13.60 1.96 -7.20
C LEU A 198 -12.61 3.02 -7.68
N PHE A 199 -11.38 3.02 -7.15
CA PHE A 199 -10.28 3.92 -7.52
C PHE A 199 -9.75 3.67 -8.94
N GLY A 200 -10.13 2.55 -9.58
CA GLY A 200 -9.70 2.20 -10.93
C GLY A 200 -8.57 1.17 -10.99
N MET A 201 -8.17 0.60 -9.85
CA MET A 201 -7.19 -0.48 -9.78
C MET A 201 -7.89 -1.82 -10.07
N ASN A 202 -8.08 -2.13 -11.35
CA ASN A 202 -8.57 -3.43 -11.76
C ASN A 202 -7.39 -4.35 -12.06
N VAL A 203 -7.06 -5.21 -11.10
CA VAL A 203 -6.10 -6.29 -11.32
C VAL A 203 -6.92 -7.53 -11.64
N GLN A 204 -7.10 -7.81 -12.93
CA GLN A 204 -7.53 -9.14 -13.34
C GLN A 204 -6.34 -10.07 -13.08
N PRO A 205 -6.48 -11.13 -12.25
CA PRO A 205 -5.51 -12.21 -12.31
C PRO A 205 -5.44 -12.69 -13.76
N LEU A 206 -4.24 -12.81 -14.32
CA LEU A 206 -4.10 -13.28 -15.69
C LEU A 206 -4.85 -14.61 -15.79
N PRO A 207 -5.83 -14.75 -16.71
CA PRO A 207 -6.54 -16.00 -16.83
C PRO A 207 -5.52 -17.12 -17.02
N PHE A 208 -5.75 -18.25 -16.34
CA PHE A 208 -4.90 -19.44 -16.41
C PHE A 208 -3.53 -19.34 -15.69
N THR A 209 -3.32 -18.39 -14.77
CA THR A 209 -2.07 -18.37 -13.94
C THR A 209 -1.91 -19.64 -13.09
N ASP A 210 -3.01 -20.21 -12.59
CA ASP A 210 -3.00 -21.47 -11.85
C ASP A 210 -2.62 -22.67 -12.74
N LEU A 211 -2.98 -22.62 -14.02
CA LEU A 211 -2.53 -23.58 -15.04
C LEU A 211 -1.03 -23.43 -15.31
N LEU A 212 -0.50 -22.20 -15.33
CA LEU A 212 0.94 -21.98 -15.51
C LEU A 212 1.77 -22.41 -14.29
N ALA A 213 1.24 -22.25 -13.07
CA ALA A 213 1.87 -22.76 -11.85
C ALA A 213 1.99 -24.30 -11.85
N SER A 214 1.07 -24.98 -12.52
CA SER A 214 1.11 -26.44 -12.72
C SER A 214 1.99 -26.86 -13.92
N VAL A 215 2.21 -25.97 -14.90
CA VAL A 215 3.16 -26.18 -16.02
C VAL A 215 4.62 -26.11 -15.57
N GLY A 216 4.94 -25.43 -14.47
CA GLY A 216 6.30 -25.42 -13.89
C GLY A 216 6.83 -26.79 -13.44
N LYS A 217 5.97 -27.83 -13.39
CA LYS A 217 6.36 -29.23 -13.16
C LYS A 217 6.51 -30.05 -14.46
N ILE A 218 6.17 -29.49 -15.62
CA ILE A 218 6.26 -30.15 -16.91
C ILE A 218 7.51 -29.62 -17.60
N GLY A 219 8.59 -30.39 -17.53
CA GLY A 219 9.92 -30.05 -18.06
C GLY A 219 10.02 -29.86 -19.57
N ASP A 220 8.92 -29.68 -20.30
CA ASP A 220 8.97 -29.28 -21.70
C ASP A 220 7.67 -28.59 -22.13
N LEU A 221 7.75 -27.26 -22.28
CA LEU A 221 6.67 -26.41 -22.77
C LEU A 221 6.20 -26.84 -24.18
N ARG A 222 7.06 -27.48 -24.99
CA ARG A 222 6.66 -28.04 -26.30
C ARG A 222 5.73 -29.23 -26.18
N SER A 223 5.93 -30.11 -25.20
CA SER A 223 5.08 -31.29 -25.00
C SER A 223 3.68 -30.89 -24.49
N ALA A 224 3.62 -29.89 -23.61
CA ALA A 224 2.35 -29.32 -23.16
C ALA A 224 1.56 -28.65 -24.30
N LEU A 225 2.23 -27.92 -25.20
CA LEU A 225 1.58 -27.26 -26.33
C LEU A 225 1.10 -28.26 -27.40
N HIS A 226 1.86 -29.33 -27.67
CA HIS A 226 1.43 -30.40 -28.59
C HIS A 226 0.17 -31.12 -28.08
N THR A 227 -0.01 -31.21 -26.75
CA THR A 227 -1.21 -31.82 -26.14
C THR A 227 -2.45 -30.95 -26.35
N LEU A 228 -2.29 -29.62 -26.37
CA LEU A 228 -3.37 -28.67 -26.67
C LEU A 228 -3.73 -28.65 -28.17
N GLU A 229 -2.76 -28.83 -29.07
CA GLU A 229 -3.01 -28.95 -30.52
C GLU A 229 -3.73 -30.26 -30.89
N CYS A 230 -3.64 -31.30 -30.05
CA CYS A 230 -4.30 -32.59 -30.28
C CYS A 230 -5.70 -32.70 -29.65
N TRP A 231 -6.24 -31.61 -29.08
CA TRP A 231 -7.58 -31.65 -28.48
C TRP A 231 -8.63 -31.77 -29.59
N PRO A 232 -9.50 -32.81 -29.59
CA PRO A 232 -10.53 -32.93 -30.59
C PRO A 232 -11.52 -31.77 -30.41
N SER A 233 -11.73 -31.00 -31.47
CA SER A 233 -12.80 -30.00 -31.55
C SER A 233 -14.14 -30.68 -31.24
N LEU A 234 -14.82 -30.25 -30.19
CA LEU A 234 -16.25 -30.53 -29.99
C LEU A 234 -17.09 -29.59 -30.86
#